data_AF-A0A0F8YZ78-F1
#
_entry.id   AF-A0A0F8YZ78-F1
#
_cell.length_a   1.000
_cell.length_b   1.000
_cell.length_c   1.000
_cell.angle_alpha   90.00
_cell.angle_beta   90.00
_cell.angle_gamma   90.00
#
_symmetry.space_group_name_H-M   'P 1'
#
loop_
_entity.id
_entity.type
_entity.pdbx_description
1 polymer ?
#
loop_
_entity_poly.entity_id
_entity_poly.type
_entity_poly.pdbx_seq_one_letter_code
_entity_poly.pdbx_strand_id
1 'polypeptide(L)' 'MPEPDPARIMTFASPKDLGRWLKVNHAIESELWVKIFKMKTGIPSVTWDDVVIETLCWGWIDGVKKSLDDQA' A
#
# COMPACT_ATOMS: atom_id res chain seq x y z
N MET A 1 4.85 18.09 -0.58
CA MET A 1 4.57 16.67 -0.27
C MET A 1 5.48 15.82 -1.12
N PRO A 2 6.11 14.75 -0.61
CA PRO A 2 6.97 13.89 -1.42
C PRO A 2 6.17 13.32 -2.58
N GLU A 3 6.74 13.33 -3.78
CA GLU A 3 6.17 12.65 -4.94
C GLU A 3 6.59 11.18 -4.91
N PRO A 4 5.65 10.23 -5.05
CA PRO A 4 6.01 8.83 -5.09
C PRO A 4 6.86 8.54 -6.33
N ASP A 5 8.01 7.88 -6.14
CA ASP A 5 8.76 7.31 -7.24
C ASP A 5 7.94 6.15 -7.84
N PRO A 6 7.51 6.22 -9.12
CA PRO A 6 6.72 5.16 -9.75
C PRO A 6 7.40 3.79 -9.70
N ALA A 7 8.74 3.73 -9.66
CA ALA A 7 9.49 2.49 -9.56
C ALA A 7 9.40 1.83 -8.17
N ARG A 8 9.00 2.57 -7.15
CA ARG A 8 8.87 2.10 -5.75
C ARG A 8 7.40 1.93 -5.31
N ILE A 9 6.46 2.06 -6.23
CA ILE A 9 5.04 1.80 -5.98
C ILE A 9 4.77 0.30 -6.15
N MET A 10 4.22 -0.32 -5.11
CA MET A 10 3.86 -1.74 -5.12
C MET A 10 2.35 -1.93 -5.10
N THR A 11 1.91 -3.09 -5.60
CA THR A 11 0.52 -3.54 -5.55
C THR A 11 0.46 -4.84 -4.75
N PHE A 12 -0.64 -5.02 -4.02
CA PHE A 12 -0.89 -6.23 -3.24
C PHE A 12 -2.31 -6.71 -3.48
N ALA A 13 -2.47 -7.98 -3.80
CA ALA A 13 -3.78 -8.58 -4.09
C ALA A 13 -4.59 -8.86 -2.82
N SER A 14 -3.92 -9.02 -1.68
CA SER A 14 -4.54 -9.33 -0.39
C SER A 14 -3.75 -8.77 0.79
N PRO A 15 -4.38 -8.60 1.97
CA PRO A 15 -3.69 -8.14 3.20
C PRO A 15 -2.53 -9.06 3.56
N LYS A 16 -2.71 -10.37 3.35
CA LYS A 16 -1.68 -11.39 3.59
C LYS A 16 -0.44 -11.19 2.74
N ASP A 17 -0.57 -10.73 1.51
CA ASP A 17 0.58 -10.47 0.63
C ASP A 17 1.35 -9.23 1.10
N LEU A 18 0.62 -8.19 1.52
CA LEU A 18 1.21 -7.00 2.15
C LEU A 18 1.94 -7.36 3.46
N GLY A 19 1.30 -8.13 4.34
CA GLY A 19 1.90 -8.56 5.61
C GLY A 19 3.18 -9.39 5.42
N ARG A 20 3.26 -10.22 4.36
CA ARG A 20 4.50 -10.94 4.03
C ARG A 20 5.62 -9.99 3.59
N TRP A 21 5.30 -8.96 2.83
CA TRP A 21 6.29 -7.94 2.45
C TRP A 21 6.76 -7.17 3.67
N LEU A 22 5.85 -6.70 4.51
CA LEU A 22 6.18 -5.95 5.73
C LEU A 22 7.04 -6.78 6.69
N LYS A 23 6.73 -8.07 6.85
CA LYS A 23 7.55 -8.98 7.67
C LYS A 23 9.03 -8.96 7.31
N VAL A 24 9.36 -8.84 6.02
CA VAL A 24 10.74 -8.85 5.54
C VAL A 24 11.35 -7.44 5.52
N ASN A 25 10.54 -6.42 5.20
CA ASN A 25 11.07 -5.10 4.81
C ASN A 25 10.81 -3.98 5.82
N HIS A 26 9.89 -4.13 6.79
CA HIS A 26 9.46 -3.04 7.68
C HIS A 26 10.60 -2.38 8.50
N ALA A 27 11.67 -3.13 8.78
CA ALA A 27 12.82 -2.65 9.55
C ALA A 27 13.96 -2.11 8.65
N ILE A 28 13.86 -2.31 7.34
CA ILE A 28 14.89 -1.96 6.35
C ILE A 28 14.46 -0.75 5.53
N GLU A 29 13.21 -0.76 5.07
CA GLU A 29 12.63 0.32 4.29
C GLU A 29 12.08 1.41 5.21
N SER A 30 12.20 2.66 4.79
CA SER A 30 11.66 3.81 5.53
C SER A 30 10.24 4.19 5.09
N GLU A 31 9.82 3.74 3.92
CA GLU A 31 8.51 4.01 3.34
C GLU A 31 8.06 2.91 2.37
N LEU A 32 6.75 2.82 2.14
CA LEU A 32 6.14 1.99 1.11
C LEU A 32 4.99 2.77 0.47
N TRP A 33 5.00 2.86 -0.86
CA TRP A 33 3.87 3.36 -1.61
C TRP A 33 3.03 2.20 -2.13
N VAL A 34 1.75 2.15 -1.75
CA VAL A 34 0.81 1.11 -2.17
C VAL A 34 -0.19 1.67 -3.17
N LYS A 35 -0.27 1.06 -4.35
CA LYS A 35 -1.32 1.34 -5.33
C LYS A 35 -2.53 0.45 -5.06
N ILE A 36 -3.65 1.10 -4.75
CA ILE A 36 -4.94 0.47 -4.50
C ILE A 36 -5.83 0.65 -5.74
N PHE A 37 -6.35 -0.46 -6.27
CA PHE A 37 -7.31 -0.43 -7.39
C PHE A 37 -8.74 -0.29 -6.86
N LYS A 38 -9.60 0.44 -7.60
CA LYS A 38 -11.04 0.46 -7.27
C LYS A 38 -11.70 -0.86 -7.63
N MET A 39 -12.73 -1.22 -6.88
CA MET A 39 -13.48 -2.47 -7.04
C MET A 39 -14.00 -2.68 -8.46
N LYS A 40 -14.42 -1.61 -9.16
CA LYS A 40 -14.95 -1.69 -10.53
C LYS A 40 -13.93 -2.14 -11.58
N THR A 41 -12.63 -2.11 -11.25
CA THR A 41 -11.57 -2.55 -12.18
C THR A 41 -11.51 -4.08 -12.30
N GLY A 42 -12.10 -4.82 -11.35
CA GLY A 42 -12.00 -6.29 -11.30
C GLY A 42 -10.61 -6.82 -10.94
N ILE A 43 -9.66 -5.93 -10.64
CA ILE A 43 -8.29 -6.29 -10.25
C ILE A 43 -8.28 -6.53 -8.73
N PRO A 44 -7.87 -7.72 -8.25
CA PRO A 44 -7.69 -7.96 -6.83
C PRO A 44 -6.71 -6.97 -6.22
N SER A 45 -7.11 -6.33 -5.12
CA SER A 45 -6.34 -5.29 -4.46
C SER A 45 -6.67 -5.24 -2.99
N VAL A 46 -5.66 -4.95 -2.16
CA VAL A 46 -5.88 -4.48 -0.78
C VAL A 46 -6.75 -3.23 -0.78
N THR A 47 -7.60 -3.10 0.25
CA THR A 47 -8.31 -1.87 0.55
C THR A 47 -7.43 -0.91 1.35
N TRP A 48 -7.90 0.31 1.56
CA TRP A 48 -7.20 1.26 2.44
C TRP A 48 -7.11 0.72 3.87
N ASP A 49 -8.20 0.17 4.39
CA ASP A 49 -8.27 -0.35 5.75
C ASP A 49 -7.32 -1.54 5.93
N ASP A 50 -7.21 -2.41 4.92
CA ASP A 50 -6.24 -3.51 4.92
C ASP A 50 -4.80 -2.98 5.06
N VAL A 51 -4.45 -1.92 4.33
CA VAL A 51 -3.12 -1.31 4.40
C VAL A 51 -2.86 -0.74 5.78
N VAL A 52 -3.82 0.01 6.33
CA VAL A 52 -3.71 0.60 7.68
C VAL A 52 -3.52 -0.49 8.73
N ILE A 53 -4.38 -1.52 8.74
CA ILE A 53 -4.32 -2.60 9.73
C ILE A 53 -2.98 -3.34 9.65
N GLU A 54 -2.56 -3.75 8.45
CA GLU A 54 -1.32 -4.50 8.29
C GLU A 54 -0.09 -3.65 8.66
N THR A 55 -0.04 -2.37 8.27
CA THR A 55 1.11 -1.50 8.57
C THR A 55 1.24 -1.20 10.07
N LEU A 56 0.12 -1.00 10.78
CA LEU A 56 0.11 -0.79 12.22
C LEU A 56 0.68 -1.99 13.00
N CYS A 57 0.50 -3.22 12.52
CA CYS A 57 1.09 -4.41 13.13
C CYS A 57 2.64 -4.39 13.16
N TRP A 58 3.27 -3.58 12.31
CA TRP A 58 4.72 -3.42 12.22
C TRP A 58 5.20 -2.07 12.77
N GLY A 59 4.34 -1.32 13.46
CA GLY A 59 4.66 -0.01 14.02
C GLY A 59 4.80 1.10 12.99
N TRP A 60 4.38 0.88 11.75
CA TRP A 60 4.32 1.90 10.72
C TRP A 60 3.02 2.70 10.87
N ILE A 61 3.10 4.02 10.66
CA ILE A 61 1.94 4.92 10.70
C ILE A 61 1.44 5.10 9.27
N ASP A 62 0.12 5.23 9.10
CA ASP A 62 -0.49 5.51 7.82
C ASP A 62 0.01 6.85 7.26
N GLY A 63 0.46 6.79 6.00
CA GLY A 63 1.03 7.92 5.29
C GLY A 63 0.02 8.73 4.50
N VAL A 64 0.53 9.54 3.57
CA VAL A 64 -0.26 10.41 2.71
C VAL A 64 -1.03 9.59 1.66
N LYS A 65 -2.37 9.75 1.61
CA LYS A 65 -3.19 9.23 0.51
C LYS A 65 -3.12 10.18 -0.69
N LYS A 66 -2.72 9.67 -1.86
CA LYS A 66 -2.80 10.39 -3.14
C LYS A 66 -3.70 9.64 -4.13
N SER A 67 -4.67 10.35 -4.69
CA SER A 67 -5.47 9.83 -5.80
C SER A 67 -4.63 9.87 -7.08
N LEU A 68 -4.53 8.73 -7.77
CA LEU A 68 -3.75 8.63 -9.01
C LEU A 68 -4.58 8.94 -10.27
N ASP A 69 -5.91 9.10 -10.17
CA ASP A 69 -6.76 9.61 -11.24
C ASP A 69 -8.21 9.82 -10.77
N ASP A 70 -8.95 10.73 -11.43
CA ASP A 70 -10.42 10.89 -11.27
C ASP A 70 -11.21 9.76 -11.96
N GLN A 71 -10.58 9.02 -12.87
CA GLN A 71 -11.20 7.90 -13.59
C GLN A 71 -11.13 6.56 -12.86
N ALA A 72 -10.67 6.57 -11.63
CA ALA A 72 -10.56 5.35 -10.87
C ALA A 72 -11.92 4.73 -10.61
#